data_AF-A0A812R6L7-F1
#
_entry.id   AF-A0A812R6L7-F1
#
_cell.length_a   1.000
_cell.length_b   1.000
_cell.length_c   1.000
_cell.angle_alpha   90.00
_cell.angle_beta   90.00
_cell.angle_gamma   90.00
#
_symmetry.space_group_name_H-M   'P 1'
#
loop_
_entity.id
_entity.type
_entity.pdbx_description
1 polymer ?
#
loop_
_entity_poly.entity_id
_entity_poly.type
_entity_poly.pdbx_seq_one_letter_code
_entity_poly.pdbx_strand_id
1 'polypeptide(L)'
;AVQGVAELHQRMRCQDDWWNEVVDELRDGKLSEKNYKYLHGHPVEGCTLSPEERRSRKRVADGPRDPRLREEKFVKATVVVANNDAKYQINKDRTKAYARDAGTRLEWSVAKDKAGVEALQAQACDKEAKVRWLQYHDMDTEGLCGMLSLAIGMPVALTHHVDRSEKLLLKGRAPQQHEYVKFEGADWILPGSKEPGLYPILPTSRTWKLDKGHKNAVLKVSRTQIPLIPAFAITAHASQGKTLTAVMLDLNVDSKTHAAYGTVVASRVRSRFDLLILRPFPLWLFQRGAAEGPALLLRKLRGEDIDWQAMQDARWPRARCQECRELKSWDLFAHAQWELVRANRGGKCLTDAETKRQCSACRLGTTQLNCTTCRERKPDADFTPTMRTMPDNALACIDCQQQLSGKAKRLRTGWF
;
A
#
# COMPACT_ATOMS: atom_id res chain seq x y z
N ALA A 1 -16.32 -29.94 -0.87
CA ALA A 1 -16.18 -29.09 -2.06
C ALA A 1 -16.48 -27.65 -1.64
N VAL A 2 -15.49 -26.75 -1.65
CA VAL A 2 -15.78 -25.34 -1.43
C VAL A 2 -16.33 -24.81 -2.75
N GLN A 3 -17.66 -24.77 -2.87
CA GLN A 3 -18.32 -23.83 -3.76
C GLN A 3 -17.88 -22.42 -3.37
N GLY A 4 -17.60 -21.52 -4.33
CA GLY A 4 -17.68 -20.10 -4.00
C GLY A 4 -16.78 -19.11 -4.72
N VAL A 5 -16.18 -19.42 -5.87
CA VAL A 5 -15.54 -18.37 -6.69
C VAL A 5 -16.24 -18.24 -8.03
N ALA A 6 -16.79 -17.06 -8.30
CA ALA A 6 -17.24 -16.65 -9.61
C ALA A 6 -16.33 -15.53 -10.10
N GLU A 7 -15.57 -15.79 -11.17
CA GLU A 7 -14.69 -14.80 -11.79
C GLU A 7 -15.43 -14.11 -12.94
N LEU A 8 -15.41 -12.79 -12.93
CA LEU A 8 -15.93 -12.00 -14.04
C LEU A 8 -14.82 -11.80 -15.06
N HIS A 9 -14.92 -12.49 -16.20
CA HIS A 9 -13.93 -12.40 -17.28
C HIS A 9 -14.19 -11.24 -18.24
N GLN A 10 -15.43 -10.76 -18.32
CA GLN A 10 -15.81 -9.70 -19.24
C GLN A 10 -15.46 -8.31 -18.69
N ARG A 11 -14.63 -7.57 -19.44
CA ARG A 11 -14.26 -6.18 -19.11
C ARG A 11 -15.23 -5.22 -19.79
N MET A 12 -16.10 -4.61 -18.99
CA MET A 12 -17.04 -3.60 -19.51
C MET A 12 -16.42 -2.19 -19.62
N ARG A 13 -15.29 -1.93 -18.93
CA ARG A 13 -14.69 -0.58 -18.86
C ARG A 13 -13.88 -0.22 -20.11
N CYS A 14 -13.02 -1.11 -20.56
CA CYS A 14 -12.10 -0.88 -21.68
C CYS A 14 -12.25 -2.04 -22.66
N GLN A 15 -12.65 -1.71 -23.89
CA GLN A 15 -12.86 -2.66 -24.99
C GLN A 15 -11.66 -2.73 -25.94
N ASP A 16 -10.51 -2.18 -25.53
CA ASP A 16 -9.27 -2.23 -26.30
C ASP A 16 -8.48 -3.47 -25.87
N ASP A 17 -8.46 -4.49 -26.73
CA ASP A 17 -7.83 -5.78 -26.44
C ASP A 17 -6.32 -5.66 -26.20
N TRP A 18 -5.63 -4.87 -27.01
CA TRP A 18 -4.18 -4.66 -26.84
C TRP A 18 -3.89 -3.92 -25.54
N TRP A 19 -4.70 -2.92 -25.19
CA TRP A 19 -4.52 -2.23 -23.91
C TRP A 19 -4.79 -3.17 -22.73
N ASN A 20 -5.80 -4.03 -22.83
CA ASN A 20 -6.11 -5.03 -21.82
C ASN A 20 -4.95 -6.02 -21.62
N GLU A 21 -4.31 -6.47 -22.71
CA GLU A 21 -3.09 -7.28 -22.69
C GLU A 21 -1.97 -6.57 -21.92
N VAL A 22 -1.67 -5.30 -22.26
CA VAL A 22 -0.65 -4.51 -21.56
C VAL A 22 -0.95 -4.38 -20.06
N VAL A 23 -2.21 -4.11 -19.70
CA VAL A 23 -2.66 -4.00 -18.30
C VAL A 23 -2.42 -5.29 -17.53
N ASP A 24 -2.61 -6.44 -18.18
CA ASP A 24 -2.42 -7.76 -17.58
C ASP A 24 -0.95 -8.11 -17.44
N GLU A 25 -0.14 -7.84 -18.46
CA GLU A 25 1.30 -8.04 -18.34
C GLU A 25 1.91 -7.16 -17.23
N LEU A 26 1.44 -5.91 -17.08
CA LEU A 26 1.81 -5.05 -15.95
C LEU A 26 1.37 -5.62 -14.60
N ARG A 27 0.19 -6.27 -14.56
CA ARG A 27 -0.38 -6.86 -13.33
C ARG A 27 0.43 -8.04 -12.88
N ASP A 28 0.78 -8.88 -13.84
CA ASP A 28 1.50 -10.11 -13.62
C ASP A 28 3.01 -9.88 -13.46
N GLY A 29 3.46 -8.63 -13.61
CA GLY A 29 4.88 -8.30 -13.58
C GLY A 29 5.65 -9.04 -14.65
N LYS A 30 5.10 -9.14 -15.86
CA LYS A 30 5.64 -9.83 -17.04
C LYS A 30 5.49 -8.98 -18.31
N LEU A 31 5.69 -7.67 -18.21
CA LEU A 31 5.65 -6.77 -19.37
C LEU A 31 6.57 -7.31 -20.48
N SER A 32 5.99 -7.57 -21.66
CA SER A 32 6.75 -8.12 -22.78
C SER A 32 7.62 -7.03 -23.40
N GLU A 33 8.76 -7.43 -23.98
CA GLU A 33 9.63 -6.49 -24.68
C GLU A 33 8.93 -5.86 -25.89
N LYS A 34 8.03 -6.61 -26.54
CA LYS A 34 7.16 -6.14 -27.62
C LYS A 34 6.27 -4.99 -27.17
N ASN A 35 5.48 -5.18 -26.10
CA ASN A 35 4.59 -4.13 -25.59
C ASN A 35 5.36 -2.96 -24.98
N TYR A 36 6.48 -3.22 -24.32
CA TYR A 36 7.41 -2.19 -23.88
C TYR A 36 7.87 -1.29 -25.04
N LYS A 37 8.33 -1.89 -26.15
CA LYS A 37 8.76 -1.17 -27.35
C LYS A 37 7.60 -0.37 -27.95
N TYR A 38 6.40 -0.94 -28.05
CA TYR A 38 5.22 -0.21 -28.52
C TYR A 38 4.86 0.99 -27.66
N LEU A 39 4.85 0.85 -26.33
CA LEU A 39 4.57 1.94 -25.41
C LEU A 39 5.54 3.12 -25.59
N HIS A 40 6.82 2.81 -25.80
CA HIS A 40 7.88 3.80 -26.03
C HIS A 40 7.96 4.32 -27.48
N GLY A 41 7.24 3.68 -28.41
CA GLY A 41 7.35 4.00 -29.84
C GLY A 41 8.65 3.52 -30.48
N HIS A 42 9.31 2.52 -29.90
CA HIS A 42 10.49 1.88 -30.48
C HIS A 42 10.11 0.90 -31.61
N PRO A 43 11.01 0.64 -32.56
CA PRO A 43 10.80 -0.38 -33.59
C PRO A 43 10.58 -1.77 -32.98
N VAL A 44 9.61 -2.51 -33.53
CA VAL A 44 9.33 -3.91 -33.18
C VAL A 44 9.60 -4.76 -34.43
N GLU A 45 10.41 -5.80 -34.27
CA GLU A 45 10.76 -6.72 -35.35
C GLU A 45 9.52 -7.47 -35.86
N GLY A 46 9.39 -7.62 -37.18
CA GLY A 46 8.23 -8.27 -37.80
C GLY A 46 6.90 -7.51 -37.65
N CYS A 47 6.93 -6.22 -37.29
CA CYS A 47 5.71 -5.44 -37.07
C CYS A 47 4.91 -5.23 -38.37
N THR A 48 3.69 -5.79 -38.40
CA THR A 48 2.72 -5.64 -39.50
C THR A 48 1.69 -4.53 -39.29
N LEU A 49 1.78 -3.80 -38.18
CA LEU A 49 0.82 -2.73 -37.82
C LEU A 49 0.98 -1.49 -38.70
N SER A 50 -0.15 -0.84 -39.01
CA SER A 50 -0.15 0.43 -39.73
C SER A 50 0.60 1.53 -38.96
N PRO A 51 1.09 2.59 -39.64
CA PRO A 51 1.65 3.76 -38.97
C PRO A 51 0.70 4.39 -37.95
N GLU A 52 -0.61 4.46 -38.24
CA GLU A 52 -1.63 4.97 -37.30
C GLU A 52 -1.66 4.14 -36.03
N GLU A 53 -1.69 2.82 -36.17
CA GLU A 53 -1.77 1.89 -35.03
C GLU A 53 -0.47 1.86 -34.22
N ARG A 54 0.69 2.10 -34.84
CA ARG A 54 1.94 2.29 -34.09
C ARG A 54 1.91 3.60 -33.28
N ARG A 55 1.40 4.69 -33.85
CA ARG A 55 1.25 5.98 -33.14
C ARG A 55 0.25 5.87 -31.99
N SER A 56 -0.84 5.14 -32.17
CA SER A 56 -1.84 4.92 -31.10
C SER A 56 -1.27 4.12 -29.93
N ARG A 57 -0.36 3.17 -30.18
CA ARG A 57 0.29 2.38 -29.13
C ARG A 57 1.41 3.10 -28.37
N LYS A 58 2.04 4.12 -28.97
CA LYS A 58 3.04 4.95 -28.26
C LYS A 58 2.36 5.78 -27.18
N ARG A 59 2.47 5.37 -25.92
CA ARG A 59 1.86 6.06 -24.76
C ARG A 59 2.87 6.78 -23.88
N VAL A 60 4.17 6.54 -24.06
CA VAL A 60 5.23 7.31 -23.39
C VAL A 60 5.39 8.66 -24.10
N ALA A 61 5.42 9.73 -23.30
CA ALA A 61 5.67 11.07 -23.78
C ALA A 61 7.12 11.23 -24.25
N ASP A 62 7.33 12.01 -25.31
CA ASP A 62 8.66 12.34 -25.84
C ASP A 62 9.45 13.30 -24.94
N GLY A 63 8.78 13.86 -23.93
CA GLY A 63 9.35 14.77 -22.95
C GLY A 63 8.40 15.91 -22.62
N PRO A 64 8.88 16.97 -21.93
CA PRO A 64 8.04 18.07 -21.46
C PRO A 64 7.37 18.90 -22.57
N ARG A 65 7.84 18.77 -23.82
CA ARG A 65 7.31 19.48 -24.99
C ARG A 65 6.40 18.62 -25.87
N ASP A 66 6.11 17.39 -25.45
CA ASP A 66 5.20 16.51 -26.18
C ASP A 66 3.84 17.22 -26.38
N PRO A 67 3.35 17.36 -27.63
CA PRO A 67 2.13 18.11 -27.91
C PRO A 67 0.90 17.52 -27.21
N ARG A 68 0.92 16.21 -26.92
CA ARG A 68 -0.19 15.53 -26.24
C ARG A 68 -0.41 16.07 -24.81
N LEU A 69 0.65 16.56 -24.16
CA LEU A 69 0.55 17.19 -22.83
C LEU A 69 -0.28 18.48 -22.83
N ARG A 70 -0.47 19.10 -24.01
CA ARG A 70 -1.26 20.32 -24.18
C ARG A 70 -2.70 20.04 -24.62
N GLU A 71 -3.05 18.79 -24.90
CA GLU A 71 -4.44 18.43 -25.19
C GLU A 71 -5.31 18.72 -23.96
N GLU A 72 -6.50 19.26 -24.19
CA GLU A 72 -7.40 19.73 -23.13
C GLU A 72 -7.65 18.66 -22.05
N LYS A 73 -7.83 17.40 -22.47
CA LYS A 73 -8.06 16.28 -21.56
C LYS A 73 -6.88 16.02 -20.63
N PHE A 74 -5.64 16.19 -21.09
CA PHE A 74 -4.44 15.98 -20.28
C PHE A 74 -4.06 17.21 -19.45
N VAL A 75 -4.39 18.42 -19.93
CA VAL A 75 -4.24 19.66 -19.13
C VAL A 75 -5.09 19.60 -17.86
N LYS A 76 -6.30 19.05 -17.97
CA LYS A 76 -7.24 18.86 -16.85
C LYS A 76 -7.05 17.52 -16.11
N ALA A 77 -6.23 16.60 -16.64
CA ALA A 77 -6.05 15.28 -16.06
C ALA A 77 -5.31 15.33 -14.72
N THR A 78 -5.74 14.47 -13.79
CA THR A 78 -4.99 14.21 -12.57
C THR A 78 -3.78 13.32 -12.90
N VAL A 79 -2.62 13.66 -12.32
CA VAL A 79 -1.41 12.84 -12.35
C VAL A 79 -1.52 11.76 -11.29
N VAL A 80 -1.29 10.51 -11.67
CA VAL A 80 -1.21 9.41 -10.71
C VAL A 80 0.26 9.08 -10.43
N VAL A 81 0.60 9.06 -9.14
CA VAL A 81 1.96 8.82 -8.65
C VAL A 81 1.99 7.67 -7.64
N ALA A 82 3.17 7.07 -7.46
CA ALA A 82 3.36 5.94 -6.57
C ALA A 82 3.42 6.34 -5.09
N ASN A 83 4.07 7.46 -4.78
CA ASN A 83 4.34 7.89 -3.41
C ASN A 83 3.61 9.19 -3.05
N ASN A 84 3.39 9.39 -1.75
CA ASN A 84 2.75 10.60 -1.25
C ASN A 84 3.66 11.83 -1.42
N ASP A 85 4.98 11.67 -1.35
CA ASP A 85 5.94 12.78 -1.46
C ASP A 85 5.82 13.50 -2.80
N ALA A 86 5.82 12.73 -3.91
CA ALA A 86 5.61 13.28 -5.24
C ALA A 86 4.22 13.89 -5.37
N LYS A 87 3.17 13.25 -4.79
CA LYS A 87 1.80 13.80 -4.77
C LYS A 87 1.81 15.22 -4.20
N TYR A 88 2.43 15.45 -3.05
CA TYR A 88 2.46 16.78 -2.43
C TYR A 88 3.26 17.79 -3.21
N GLN A 89 4.47 17.41 -3.65
CA GLN A 89 5.33 18.34 -4.36
C GLN A 89 4.69 18.78 -5.67
N ILE A 90 4.15 17.83 -6.44
CA ILE A 90 3.40 18.12 -7.67
C ILE A 90 2.20 19.01 -7.37
N ASN A 91 1.40 18.69 -6.36
CA ASN A 91 0.25 19.52 -6.00
C ASN A 91 0.64 20.95 -5.65
N LYS A 92 1.70 21.16 -4.85
CA LYS A 92 2.20 22.51 -4.51
C LYS A 92 2.69 23.27 -5.74
N ASP A 93 3.51 22.62 -6.57
CA ASP A 93 4.09 23.26 -7.75
C ASP A 93 3.03 23.54 -8.83
N ARG A 94 2.07 22.63 -9.00
CA ARG A 94 0.93 22.82 -9.91
C ARG A 94 -0.02 23.90 -9.42
N THR A 95 -0.25 24.03 -8.11
CA THR A 95 -1.02 25.17 -7.58
C THR A 95 -0.32 26.50 -7.86
N LYS A 96 1.01 26.58 -7.67
CA LYS A 96 1.79 27.79 -8.03
C LYS A 96 1.70 28.11 -9.54
N ALA A 97 1.89 27.09 -10.38
CA ALA A 97 1.82 27.25 -11.83
C ALA A 97 0.41 27.67 -12.27
N TYR A 98 -0.62 27.02 -11.74
CA TYR A 98 -2.02 27.35 -12.00
C TYR A 98 -2.35 28.79 -11.60
N ALA A 99 -1.95 29.23 -10.40
CA ALA A 99 -2.19 30.60 -9.94
C ALA A 99 -1.59 31.63 -10.90
N ARG A 100 -0.34 31.41 -11.33
CA ARG A 100 0.34 32.26 -12.32
C ARG A 100 -0.38 32.26 -13.67
N ASP A 101 -0.71 31.07 -14.19
CA ASP A 101 -1.27 30.91 -15.54
C ASP A 101 -2.73 31.40 -15.62
N ALA A 102 -3.49 31.29 -14.53
CA ALA A 102 -4.87 31.78 -14.41
C ALA A 102 -4.95 33.25 -13.96
N GLY A 103 -3.82 33.90 -13.62
CA GLY A 103 -3.80 35.25 -13.08
C GLY A 103 -4.50 35.39 -11.72
N THR A 104 -4.57 34.32 -10.93
CA THR A 104 -5.23 34.30 -9.62
C THR A 104 -4.22 34.37 -8.48
N ARG A 105 -4.66 34.87 -7.32
CA ARG A 105 -3.80 34.93 -6.13
C ARG A 105 -3.53 33.52 -5.59
N LEU A 106 -2.26 33.22 -5.37
CA LEU A 106 -1.84 32.05 -4.60
C LEU A 106 -2.01 32.32 -3.11
N GLU A 107 -2.79 31.49 -2.43
CA GLU A 107 -3.01 31.57 -1.00
C GLU A 107 -2.42 30.34 -0.29
N TRP A 108 -1.89 30.56 0.90
CA TRP A 108 -1.34 29.51 1.75
C TRP A 108 -2.07 29.50 3.09
N SER A 109 -2.78 28.42 3.38
CA SER A 109 -3.33 28.16 4.69
C SER A 109 -2.35 27.33 5.53
N VAL A 110 -1.92 27.90 6.65
CA VAL A 110 -1.03 27.24 7.62
C VAL A 110 -1.87 26.52 8.67
N ALA A 111 -1.60 25.24 8.88
CA ALA A 111 -2.31 24.45 9.88
C ALA A 111 -2.00 24.95 11.31
N LYS A 112 -2.98 24.82 12.21
CA LYS A 112 -2.82 25.16 13.61
C LYS A 112 -2.69 23.89 14.45
N ASP A 113 -1.49 23.63 14.94
CA ASP A 113 -1.19 22.45 15.77
C ASP A 113 -1.16 22.79 17.27
N LYS A 114 -1.83 21.97 18.07
CA LYS A 114 -1.88 22.04 19.54
C LYS A 114 -1.41 20.71 20.13
N ALA A 115 -0.30 20.73 20.86
CA ALA A 115 0.20 19.55 21.57
C ALA A 115 -0.66 19.24 22.81
N GLY A 116 -0.91 17.95 23.06
CA GLY A 116 -1.50 17.48 24.30
C GLY A 116 -0.52 17.56 25.48
N VAL A 117 -1.03 17.40 26.69
CA VAL A 117 -0.24 17.53 27.93
C VAL A 117 0.91 16.53 27.95
N GLU A 118 0.65 15.28 27.57
CA GLU A 118 1.65 14.22 27.53
C GLU A 118 2.78 14.53 26.52
N ALA A 119 2.43 15.12 25.37
CA ALA A 119 3.41 15.54 24.36
C ALA A 119 4.29 16.71 24.87
N LEU A 120 3.70 17.66 25.58
CA LEU A 120 4.43 18.78 26.18
C LEU A 120 5.37 18.35 27.30
N GLN A 121 5.00 17.33 28.08
CA GLN A 121 5.82 16.78 29.15
C GLN A 121 6.97 15.93 28.61
N ALA A 122 6.75 15.16 27.54
CA ALA A 122 7.74 14.24 26.99
C ALA A 122 8.80 14.93 26.13
N GLN A 123 8.46 16.01 25.42
CA GLN A 123 9.37 16.65 24.48
C GLN A 123 9.12 18.16 24.34
N ALA A 124 10.19 18.89 24.02
CA ALA A 124 10.09 20.31 23.67
C ALA A 124 9.22 20.51 22.43
N CYS A 125 8.08 21.18 22.60
CA CYS A 125 7.15 21.56 21.55
C CYS A 125 7.35 23.03 21.14
N ASP A 126 8.61 23.37 20.86
CA ASP A 126 9.06 24.71 20.48
C ASP A 126 8.64 25.09 19.05
N LYS A 127 9.10 26.26 18.59
CA LYS A 127 8.77 26.78 17.27
C LYS A 127 9.31 25.85 16.17
N GLU A 128 10.52 25.33 16.35
CA GLU A 128 11.18 24.41 15.45
C GLU A 128 10.40 23.10 15.33
N ALA A 129 9.92 22.54 16.44
CA ALA A 129 9.07 21.36 16.45
C ALA A 129 7.77 21.59 15.67
N LYS A 130 7.11 22.73 15.88
CA LYS A 130 5.90 23.08 15.13
C LYS A 130 6.17 23.23 13.64
N VAL A 131 7.29 23.86 13.26
CA VAL A 131 7.70 23.96 11.85
C VAL A 131 7.93 22.57 11.24
N ARG A 132 8.57 21.64 11.98
CA ARG A 132 8.72 20.25 11.54
C ARG A 132 7.37 19.56 11.35
N TRP A 133 6.41 19.75 12.26
CA TRP A 133 5.08 19.15 12.14
C TRP A 133 4.34 19.62 10.89
N LEU A 134 4.51 20.89 10.47
CA LEU A 134 3.93 21.40 9.22
C LEU A 134 4.48 20.72 7.96
N GLN A 135 5.63 20.05 8.06
CA GLN A 135 6.24 19.29 6.97
C GLN A 135 5.73 17.85 6.91
N TYR A 136 5.01 17.36 7.93
CA TYR A 136 4.46 16.01 7.94
C TYR A 136 3.40 15.83 6.85
N HIS A 137 3.36 14.61 6.32
CA HIS A 137 2.37 14.22 5.31
C HIS A 137 0.95 14.17 5.90
N ASP A 138 -0.06 14.42 5.06
CA ASP A 138 -1.47 14.35 5.46
C ASP A 138 -1.82 12.97 6.09
N MET A 139 -1.29 11.87 5.54
CA MET A 139 -1.47 10.51 6.06
C MET A 139 -0.93 10.31 7.49
N ASP A 140 0.09 11.08 7.88
CA ASP A 140 0.64 11.06 9.23
C ASP A 140 -0.12 12.00 10.19
N THR A 141 -1.00 12.82 9.63
CA THR A 141 -1.72 13.89 10.32
C THR A 141 -3.23 13.82 10.04
N GLU A 142 -3.75 12.61 9.92
CA GLU A 142 -5.18 12.28 9.76
C GLU A 142 -5.85 13.01 8.58
N GLY A 143 -5.17 13.10 7.44
CA GLY A 143 -5.69 13.69 6.22
C GLY A 143 -5.68 15.22 6.16
N LEU A 144 -4.98 15.91 7.08
CA LEU A 144 -4.90 17.37 7.12
C LEU A 144 -3.50 17.91 6.80
N CYS A 145 -3.39 18.66 5.70
CA CYS A 145 -2.14 19.27 5.26
C CYS A 145 -1.57 20.25 6.30
N GLY A 146 -0.26 20.21 6.55
CA GLY A 146 0.42 21.24 7.34
C GLY A 146 0.45 22.60 6.64
N MET A 147 0.77 22.59 5.35
CA MET A 147 0.74 23.77 4.47
C MET A 147 -0.16 23.47 3.26
N LEU A 148 -1.31 24.15 3.19
CA LEU A 148 -2.28 23.99 2.12
C LEU A 148 -2.17 25.18 1.14
N SER A 149 -1.79 24.93 -0.11
CA SER A 149 -1.79 25.93 -1.17
C SER A 149 -3.13 25.91 -1.92
N LEU A 150 -3.73 27.07 -2.16
CA LEU A 150 -4.98 27.23 -2.88
C LEU A 150 -4.90 28.38 -3.89
N ALA A 151 -5.70 28.27 -4.95
CA ALA A 151 -5.91 29.31 -5.94
C ALA A 151 -7.35 29.21 -6.46
N ILE A 152 -7.99 30.33 -6.73
CA ILE A 152 -9.39 30.37 -7.20
C ILE A 152 -9.51 29.61 -8.52
N GLY A 153 -10.50 28.73 -8.62
CA GLY A 153 -10.79 27.94 -9.83
C GLY A 153 -9.97 26.65 -9.99
N MET A 154 -8.99 26.40 -9.12
CA MET A 154 -8.16 25.20 -9.22
C MET A 154 -8.93 23.94 -8.78
N PRO A 155 -8.60 22.76 -9.31
CA PRO A 155 -9.18 21.50 -8.85
C PRO A 155 -8.72 21.16 -7.41
N VAL A 156 -9.69 20.86 -6.55
CA VAL A 156 -9.48 20.43 -5.16
C VAL A 156 -10.23 19.13 -4.87
N ALA A 157 -9.76 18.38 -3.88
CA ALA A 157 -10.43 17.20 -3.36
C ALA A 157 -10.65 17.33 -1.86
N LEU A 158 -11.80 16.84 -1.39
CA LEU A 158 -12.07 16.70 0.03
C LEU A 158 -11.22 15.58 0.63
N THR A 159 -10.61 15.84 1.78
CA THR A 159 -9.88 14.82 2.54
C THR A 159 -10.79 14.09 3.55
N HIS A 160 -11.96 14.64 3.82
CA HIS A 160 -12.93 14.11 4.77
C HIS A 160 -14.35 14.20 4.23
N HIS A 161 -15.23 13.33 4.74
CA HIS A 161 -16.67 13.52 4.56
C HIS A 161 -17.11 14.81 5.25
N VAL A 162 -17.86 15.62 4.50
CA VAL A 162 -18.46 16.85 5.01
C VAL A 162 -19.89 16.52 5.41
N ASP A 163 -20.23 16.75 6.68
CA ASP A 163 -21.61 16.65 7.14
C ASP A 163 -22.41 17.82 6.53
N ARG A 164 -23.47 17.49 5.80
CA ARG A 164 -24.39 18.44 5.15
C ARG A 164 -25.59 18.79 6.03
N SER A 165 -25.59 18.39 7.29
CA SER A 165 -26.71 18.67 8.20
C SER A 165 -26.89 20.18 8.45
N GLU A 166 -28.15 20.62 8.58
CA GLU A 166 -28.55 22.01 8.88
C GLU A 166 -27.93 22.57 10.18
N LYS A 167 -27.31 21.70 11.00
CA LYS A 167 -26.64 22.06 12.26
C LYS A 167 -25.43 22.99 12.08
N LEU A 168 -24.85 23.04 10.88
CA LEU A 168 -23.76 23.98 10.54
C LEU A 168 -24.29 25.38 10.16
N LEU A 169 -25.60 25.53 9.91
CA LEU A 169 -26.27 26.75 9.48
C LEU A 169 -27.17 27.36 10.58
N LEU A 170 -26.83 27.16 11.86
CA LEU A 170 -27.58 27.72 12.98
C LEU A 170 -27.47 29.26 13.02
N LYS A 171 -28.62 29.93 13.11
CA LYS A 171 -28.75 31.39 13.26
C LYS A 171 -27.86 31.90 14.40
N GLY A 172 -26.93 32.82 14.09
CA GLY A 172 -26.02 33.44 15.07
C GLY A 172 -24.59 32.86 15.12
N ARG A 173 -24.29 31.77 14.39
CA ARG A 173 -22.89 31.39 14.15
C ARG A 173 -22.35 32.19 12.97
N ALA A 174 -21.37 33.04 13.23
CA ALA A 174 -20.49 33.62 12.22
C ALA A 174 -19.13 32.89 12.27
N PRO A 175 -18.91 31.84 11.45
CA PRO A 175 -17.58 31.29 11.32
C PRO A 175 -16.65 32.36 10.75
N GLN A 176 -15.51 32.58 11.41
CA GLN A 176 -14.61 33.68 11.07
C GLN A 176 -13.84 33.45 9.75
N GLN A 177 -13.88 32.24 9.18
CA GLN A 177 -13.19 31.88 7.93
C GLN A 177 -14.00 30.83 7.17
N HIS A 178 -14.38 31.15 5.93
CA HIS A 178 -15.08 30.25 5.02
C HIS A 178 -14.34 30.22 3.69
N GLU A 179 -14.10 29.02 3.17
CA GLU A 179 -13.74 28.82 1.76
C GLU A 179 -14.92 28.14 1.07
N TYR A 180 -15.34 28.67 -0.07
CA TYR A 180 -16.41 28.07 -0.86
C TYR A 180 -15.81 27.11 -1.88
N VAL A 181 -16.37 25.90 -1.95
CA VAL A 181 -16.03 24.92 -3.00
C VAL A 181 -17.25 24.70 -3.86
N LYS A 182 -17.05 24.77 -5.18
CA LYS A 182 -18.08 24.45 -6.18
C LYS A 182 -18.04 22.95 -6.50
N PHE A 183 -19.18 22.29 -6.37
CA PHE A 183 -19.37 20.91 -6.79
C PHE A 183 -20.04 20.90 -8.17
N GLU A 184 -19.28 20.48 -9.19
CA GLU A 184 -19.82 20.39 -10.55
C GLU A 184 -20.93 19.32 -10.64
N GLY A 185 -22.06 19.66 -11.27
CA GLY A 185 -23.23 18.78 -11.40
C GLY A 185 -24.13 18.73 -10.16
N ALA A 186 -23.94 19.64 -9.20
CA ALA A 186 -24.80 19.78 -8.04
C ALA A 186 -25.91 20.82 -8.27
N ASP A 187 -27.15 20.47 -7.94
CA ASP A 187 -28.32 21.33 -8.21
C ASP A 187 -28.73 22.20 -7.01
N TRP A 188 -28.10 22.02 -5.84
CA TRP A 188 -28.44 22.81 -4.64
C TRP A 188 -27.92 24.25 -4.75
N ILE A 189 -28.69 25.21 -4.26
CA ILE A 189 -28.30 26.62 -4.18
C ILE A 189 -28.35 27.04 -2.71
N LEU A 190 -27.23 27.57 -2.19
CA LEU A 190 -27.21 28.12 -0.84
C LEU A 190 -28.05 29.39 -0.76
N PRO A 191 -28.83 29.61 0.31
CA PRO A 191 -29.51 30.87 0.53
C PRO A 191 -28.54 32.06 0.44
N GLY A 192 -28.80 32.99 -0.48
CA GLY A 192 -27.93 34.14 -0.75
C GLY A 192 -26.89 33.95 -1.86
N SER A 193 -26.72 32.73 -2.39
CA SER A 193 -25.92 32.46 -3.59
C SER A 193 -26.79 32.46 -4.85
N LYS A 194 -26.24 32.93 -5.98
CA LYS A 194 -26.83 32.76 -7.32
C LYS A 194 -26.25 31.55 -8.07
N GLU A 195 -25.16 30.98 -7.56
CA GLU A 195 -24.48 29.86 -8.19
C GLU A 195 -24.89 28.54 -7.54
N PRO A 196 -25.32 27.54 -8.34
CA PRO A 196 -25.59 26.19 -7.86
C PRO A 196 -24.29 25.44 -7.53
N GLY A 197 -24.39 24.52 -6.57
CA GLY A 197 -23.31 23.63 -6.18
C GLY A 197 -22.24 24.26 -5.27
N LEU A 198 -22.37 25.51 -4.84
CA LEU A 198 -21.47 26.09 -3.85
C LEU A 198 -21.74 25.51 -2.45
N TYR A 199 -20.67 25.23 -1.70
CA TYR A 199 -20.75 24.79 -0.30
C TYR A 199 -19.60 25.38 0.53
N PRO A 200 -19.88 25.96 1.72
CA PRO A 200 -18.83 26.46 2.60
C PRO A 200 -18.11 25.30 3.29
N ILE A 201 -16.79 25.25 3.14
CA ILE A 201 -15.95 24.30 3.84
C ILE A 201 -15.38 24.98 5.09
N LEU A 202 -15.58 24.33 6.23
CA LEU A 202 -15.10 24.78 7.52
C LEU A 202 -13.82 24.03 7.92
N PRO A 203 -12.87 24.71 8.61
CA PRO A 203 -11.75 24.03 9.24
C PRO A 203 -12.22 22.91 10.16
N THR A 204 -11.59 21.75 10.07
CA THR A 204 -11.83 20.60 10.96
C THR A 204 -10.59 20.33 11.81
N SER A 205 -10.81 19.72 12.97
CA SER A 205 -9.72 19.31 13.86
C SER A 205 -9.59 17.79 13.91
N ARG A 206 -8.35 17.30 13.83
CA ARG A 206 -8.00 15.89 13.95
C ARG A 206 -6.80 15.71 14.86
N THR A 207 -6.76 14.60 15.58
CA THR A 207 -5.68 14.28 16.51
C THR A 207 -4.83 13.16 15.95
N TRP A 208 -3.54 13.45 15.78
CA TRP A 208 -2.52 12.48 15.38
C TRP A 208 -1.53 12.27 16.54
N LYS A 209 -0.65 11.28 16.40
CA LYS A 209 0.28 10.87 17.46
C LYS A 209 1.72 10.92 16.97
N LEU A 210 2.59 11.55 17.75
CA LEU A 210 4.03 11.66 17.46
C LEU A 210 4.74 10.32 17.60
N ASP A 211 4.24 9.46 18.48
CA ASP A 211 4.81 8.17 18.86
C ASP A 211 4.06 7.00 18.21
N LYS A 212 3.53 7.18 16.99
CA LYS A 212 2.73 6.19 16.23
C LYS A 212 3.42 4.83 16.02
N GLY A 213 4.74 4.76 16.22
CA GLY A 213 5.52 3.51 16.20
C GLY A 213 5.60 2.75 17.53
N HIS A 214 5.12 3.31 18.64
CA HIS A 214 5.17 2.69 19.96
C HIS A 214 3.88 1.94 20.27
N LYS A 215 3.98 0.81 20.99
CA LYS A 215 2.83 -0.05 21.37
C LYS A 215 1.71 0.72 22.07
N ASN A 216 2.07 1.72 22.87
CA ASN A 216 1.14 2.58 23.61
C ASN A 216 1.37 4.04 23.21
N ALA A 217 1.01 4.39 21.98
CA ALA A 217 1.15 5.75 21.49
C ALA A 217 0.23 6.71 22.27
N VAL A 218 0.80 7.67 23.01
CA VAL A 218 0.13 8.61 23.91
C VAL A 218 0.43 10.09 23.59
N LEU A 219 1.48 10.38 22.80
CA LEU A 219 1.91 11.75 22.52
C LEU A 219 1.03 12.39 21.43
N LYS A 220 -0.13 12.91 21.83
CA LYS A 220 -1.15 13.47 20.94
C LYS A 220 -0.85 14.90 20.50
N VAL A 221 -1.11 15.20 19.23
CA VAL A 221 -1.15 16.56 18.67
C VAL A 221 -2.45 16.73 17.90
N SER A 222 -3.18 17.81 18.18
CA SER A 222 -4.40 18.18 17.46
C SER A 222 -4.07 19.21 16.37
N ARG A 223 -4.37 18.86 15.12
CA ARG A 223 -4.25 19.74 13.95
C ARG A 223 -5.60 20.29 13.56
N THR A 224 -5.70 21.61 13.37
CA THR A 224 -6.86 22.29 12.76
C THR A 224 -6.48 22.82 11.38
N GLN A 225 -7.20 22.40 10.35
CA GLN A 225 -7.00 22.83 8.95
C GLN A 225 -8.28 22.61 8.13
N ILE A 226 -8.39 23.29 7.00
CA ILE A 226 -9.42 23.05 5.98
C ILE A 226 -9.22 21.64 5.38
N PRO A 227 -10.26 20.78 5.32
CA PRO A 227 -10.17 19.41 4.81
C PRO A 227 -10.13 19.33 3.28
N LEU A 228 -9.24 20.10 2.66
CA LEU A 228 -9.00 20.16 1.22
C LEU A 228 -7.55 19.83 0.89
N ILE A 229 -7.34 19.32 -0.32
CA ILE A 229 -6.03 19.15 -0.94
C ILE A 229 -6.13 19.51 -2.44
N PRO A 230 -5.11 20.11 -3.07
CA PRO A 230 -5.09 20.25 -4.52
C PRO A 230 -5.23 18.87 -5.18
N ALA A 231 -6.01 18.79 -6.26
CA ALA A 231 -6.33 17.53 -6.93
C ALA A 231 -5.60 17.36 -8.28
N PHE A 232 -4.43 18.00 -8.44
CA PHE A 232 -3.59 17.84 -9.62
C PHE A 232 -2.87 16.48 -9.63
N ALA A 233 -2.57 15.93 -8.46
CA ALA A 233 -1.97 14.62 -8.30
C ALA A 233 -2.67 13.78 -7.23
N ILE A 234 -2.71 12.47 -7.44
CA ILE A 234 -3.27 11.47 -6.54
C ILE A 234 -2.37 10.23 -6.50
N THR A 235 -2.40 9.48 -5.40
CA THR A 235 -1.72 8.19 -5.36
C THR A 235 -2.55 7.10 -6.05
N ALA A 236 -1.90 6.07 -6.57
CA ALA A 236 -2.58 4.90 -7.13
C ALA A 236 -3.57 4.26 -6.14
N HIS A 237 -3.23 4.20 -4.85
CA HIS A 237 -4.12 3.70 -3.81
C HIS A 237 -5.37 4.59 -3.66
N ALA A 238 -5.21 5.91 -3.58
CA ALA A 238 -6.34 6.84 -3.42
C ALA A 238 -7.21 6.99 -4.68
N SER A 239 -6.72 6.55 -5.85
CA SER A 239 -7.50 6.49 -7.09
C SER A 239 -8.33 5.20 -7.22
N GLN A 240 -8.21 4.25 -6.30
CA GLN A 240 -8.94 2.99 -6.37
C GLN A 240 -10.45 3.19 -6.33
N GLY A 241 -11.16 2.49 -7.22
CA GLY A 241 -12.62 2.61 -7.38
C GLY A 241 -13.09 3.82 -8.20
N LYS A 242 -12.18 4.70 -8.66
CA LYS A 242 -12.52 5.86 -9.49
C LYS A 242 -12.33 5.55 -10.98
N THR A 243 -13.25 6.04 -11.81
CA THR A 243 -13.05 6.11 -13.27
C THR A 243 -12.64 7.54 -13.59
N LEU A 244 -11.53 7.72 -14.29
CA LEU A 244 -10.99 9.03 -14.66
C LEU A 244 -11.11 9.23 -16.17
N THR A 245 -11.48 10.43 -16.60
CA THR A 245 -11.65 10.76 -18.03
C THR A 245 -10.34 10.68 -18.79
N ALA A 246 -9.26 11.18 -18.19
CA ALA A 246 -7.89 11.04 -18.69
C ALA A 246 -6.94 10.98 -17.50
N VAL A 247 -5.81 10.29 -17.69
CA VAL A 247 -4.80 10.07 -16.65
C VAL A 247 -3.41 10.27 -17.23
N MET A 248 -2.60 11.05 -16.52
CA MET A 248 -1.16 11.03 -16.70
C MET A 248 -0.54 10.19 -15.60
N LEU A 249 0.43 9.35 -15.94
CA LEU A 249 1.02 8.45 -14.96
C LEU A 249 2.54 8.35 -15.12
N ASP A 250 3.21 8.14 -14.00
CA ASP A 250 4.64 7.92 -13.98
C ASP A 250 4.95 6.48 -13.57
N LEU A 251 5.52 5.69 -14.50
CA LEU A 251 5.94 4.30 -14.27
C LEU A 251 7.39 4.17 -13.83
N ASN A 252 8.18 5.25 -13.86
CA ASN A 252 9.56 5.20 -13.43
C ASN A 252 9.63 5.43 -11.91
N VAL A 253 9.38 4.35 -11.18
CA VAL A 253 9.20 4.34 -9.73
C VAL A 253 10.33 3.59 -9.03
N ASP A 254 10.44 3.77 -7.71
CA ASP A 254 11.43 3.06 -6.89
C ASP A 254 11.25 1.54 -6.99
N SER A 255 12.36 0.80 -6.90
CA SER A 255 12.38 -0.66 -7.00
C SER A 255 11.57 -1.37 -5.92
N LYS A 256 11.25 -0.71 -4.80
CA LYS A 256 10.38 -1.26 -3.75
C LYS A 256 8.89 -1.15 -4.11
N THR A 257 8.54 -0.33 -5.10
CA THR A 257 7.15 -0.17 -5.54
C THR A 257 6.66 -1.48 -6.18
N HIS A 258 5.49 -1.95 -5.77
CA HIS A 258 4.92 -3.19 -6.28
C HIS A 258 4.56 -3.07 -7.78
N ALA A 259 4.80 -4.12 -8.58
CA ALA A 259 4.56 -4.12 -10.03
C ALA A 259 3.10 -3.77 -10.41
N ALA A 260 2.14 -4.20 -9.59
CA ALA A 260 0.72 -3.90 -9.76
C ALA A 260 0.38 -2.40 -9.74
N TYR A 261 1.29 -1.52 -9.30
CA TYR A 261 1.14 -0.07 -9.43
C TYR A 261 0.78 0.34 -10.86
N GLY A 262 1.46 -0.23 -11.87
CA GLY A 262 1.18 0.07 -13.28
C GLY A 262 -0.28 -0.26 -13.66
N THR A 263 -0.78 -1.41 -13.22
CA THR A 263 -2.14 -1.90 -13.47
C THR A 263 -3.21 -1.07 -12.78
N VAL A 264 -2.97 -0.68 -11.52
CA VAL A 264 -3.92 0.10 -10.72
C VAL A 264 -4.26 1.39 -11.47
N VAL A 265 -3.28 2.03 -12.11
CA VAL A 265 -3.48 3.26 -12.86
C VAL A 265 -3.97 3.00 -14.28
N ALA A 266 -3.36 2.04 -15.00
CA ALA A 266 -3.71 1.70 -16.37
C ALA A 266 -5.17 1.21 -16.52
N SER A 267 -5.73 0.63 -15.46
CA SER A 267 -7.14 0.20 -15.40
C SER A 267 -8.15 1.32 -15.09
N ARG A 268 -7.71 2.58 -14.89
CA ARG A 268 -8.60 3.72 -14.56
C ARG A 268 -9.22 4.39 -15.79
N VAL A 269 -8.68 4.13 -16.97
CA VAL A 269 -9.10 4.73 -18.24
C VAL A 269 -9.99 3.77 -19.04
N ARG A 270 -10.82 4.32 -19.91
CA ARG A 270 -11.70 3.55 -20.83
C ARG A 270 -11.01 3.23 -22.16
N SER A 271 -9.99 4.00 -22.52
CA SER A 271 -9.23 3.84 -23.74
C SER A 271 -7.74 4.13 -23.51
N ARG A 272 -6.87 3.50 -24.30
CA ARG A 272 -5.44 3.84 -24.36
C ARG A 272 -5.18 5.30 -24.72
N PHE A 273 -6.10 5.96 -25.44
CA PHE A 273 -5.94 7.35 -25.83
C PHE A 273 -6.07 8.31 -24.65
N ASP A 274 -6.70 7.88 -23.56
CA ASP A 274 -6.94 8.69 -22.37
C ASP A 274 -5.83 8.53 -21.33
N LEU A 275 -4.73 7.91 -21.73
CA LEU A 275 -3.59 7.63 -20.88
C LEU A 275 -2.30 8.12 -21.53
N LEU A 276 -1.48 8.76 -20.72
CA LEU A 276 -0.14 9.19 -21.10
C LEU A 276 0.86 8.85 -19.99
N ILE A 277 1.95 8.20 -20.38
CA ILE A 277 3.07 7.87 -19.49
C ILE A 277 4.07 9.01 -19.58
N LEU A 278 4.34 9.68 -18.46
CA LEU A 278 5.05 10.96 -18.44
C LEU A 278 6.51 10.89 -18.88
N ARG A 279 7.15 9.75 -18.68
CA ARG A 279 8.57 9.56 -18.99
C ARG A 279 8.89 8.08 -19.25
N PRO A 280 9.98 7.79 -19.98
CA PRO A 280 10.49 6.43 -20.11
C PRO A 280 10.72 5.78 -18.75
N PHE A 281 10.48 4.47 -18.69
CA PHE A 281 10.66 3.65 -17.50
C PHE A 281 11.41 2.37 -17.86
N PRO A 282 12.18 1.77 -16.95
CA PRO A 282 12.92 0.57 -17.26
C PRO A 282 12.02 -0.68 -17.26
N LEU A 283 12.17 -1.53 -18.27
CA LEU A 283 11.40 -2.78 -18.44
C LEU A 283 11.46 -3.70 -17.22
N TRP A 284 12.65 -3.86 -16.63
CA TRP A 284 12.86 -4.78 -15.51
C TRP A 284 11.97 -4.49 -14.29
N LEU A 285 11.51 -3.25 -14.08
CA LEU A 285 10.59 -2.91 -12.98
C LEU A 285 9.25 -3.66 -13.08
N PHE A 286 8.86 -4.03 -14.31
CA PHE A 286 7.60 -4.71 -14.63
C PHE A 286 7.83 -6.14 -15.13
N GLN A 287 9.01 -6.72 -14.86
CA GLN A 287 9.34 -8.13 -15.14
C GLN A 287 9.70 -8.92 -13.86
N ARG A 288 9.29 -8.42 -12.69
CA ARG A 288 9.61 -9.02 -11.38
C ARG A 288 8.65 -10.13 -10.94
N GLY A 289 7.67 -10.47 -11.78
CA GLY A 289 6.61 -11.42 -11.46
C GLY A 289 5.50 -10.83 -10.59
N ALA A 290 4.39 -11.56 -10.54
CA ALA A 290 3.20 -11.20 -9.77
C ALA A 290 3.42 -11.50 -8.28
N ALA A 291 2.67 -10.83 -7.41
CA ALA A 291 2.53 -11.31 -6.04
C ALA A 291 1.94 -12.71 -6.04
N GLU A 292 2.63 -13.65 -5.40
CA GLU A 292 2.19 -15.05 -5.32
C GLU A 292 0.93 -15.21 -4.44
N GLY A 293 0.72 -14.32 -3.47
CA GLY A 293 -0.37 -14.39 -2.49
C GLY A 293 -1.78 -14.44 -3.11
N PRO A 294 -2.18 -13.49 -3.96
CA PRO A 294 -3.48 -13.51 -4.62
C PRO A 294 -3.73 -14.76 -5.46
N ALA A 295 -2.72 -15.22 -6.21
CA ALA A 295 -2.82 -16.44 -6.99
C ALA A 295 -3.04 -17.66 -6.08
N LEU A 296 -2.28 -17.76 -4.99
CA LEU A 296 -2.41 -18.83 -4.01
C LEU A 296 -3.79 -18.87 -3.35
N LEU A 297 -4.34 -17.70 -3.00
CA LEU A 297 -5.68 -17.57 -2.44
C LEU A 297 -6.73 -18.09 -3.44
N LEU A 298 -6.65 -17.68 -4.71
CA LEU A 298 -7.57 -18.15 -5.74
C LEU A 298 -7.50 -19.68 -5.92
N ARG A 299 -6.30 -20.26 -5.99
CA ARG A 299 -6.11 -21.72 -6.06
C ARG A 299 -6.81 -22.42 -4.89
N LYS A 300 -6.65 -21.89 -3.68
CA LYS A 300 -7.27 -22.46 -2.47
C LYS A 300 -8.78 -22.37 -2.52
N LEU A 301 -9.32 -21.23 -2.93
CA LEU A 301 -10.76 -21.00 -3.03
C LEU A 301 -11.41 -21.83 -4.15
N ARG A 302 -10.69 -22.12 -5.23
CA ARG A 302 -11.11 -23.05 -6.31
C ARG A 302 -11.06 -24.53 -5.88
N GLY A 303 -10.46 -24.82 -4.72
CA GLY A 303 -10.24 -26.20 -4.27
C GLY A 303 -9.13 -26.91 -5.04
N GLU A 304 -8.24 -26.18 -5.72
CA GLU A 304 -7.06 -26.76 -6.33
C GLU A 304 -6.12 -27.32 -5.26
N ASP A 305 -5.42 -28.40 -5.58
CA ASP A 305 -4.41 -28.95 -4.68
C ASP A 305 -3.22 -27.99 -4.60
N ILE A 306 -2.82 -27.70 -3.35
CA ILE A 306 -1.74 -26.79 -3.03
C ILE A 306 -0.77 -27.56 -2.16
N ASP A 307 0.45 -27.73 -2.67
CA ASP A 307 1.54 -28.27 -1.89
C ASP A 307 2.02 -27.24 -0.85
N TRP A 308 1.40 -27.30 0.32
CA TRP A 308 1.75 -26.45 1.45
C TRP A 308 3.18 -26.69 1.94
N GLN A 309 3.68 -27.93 1.80
CA GLN A 309 5.02 -28.29 2.25
C GLN A 309 6.07 -27.65 1.34
N ALA A 310 5.96 -27.81 0.01
CA ALA A 310 6.89 -27.19 -0.93
C ALA A 310 6.91 -25.66 -0.80
N MET A 311 5.75 -25.02 -0.60
CA MET A 311 5.70 -23.58 -0.37
C MET A 311 6.34 -23.16 0.95
N GLN A 312 6.14 -23.94 2.01
CA GLN A 312 6.76 -23.67 3.30
C GLN A 312 8.27 -23.83 3.19
N ASP A 313 8.76 -24.87 2.52
CA ASP A 313 10.18 -25.15 2.27
C ASP A 313 10.84 -24.07 1.40
N ALA A 314 10.11 -23.50 0.43
CA ALA A 314 10.58 -22.41 -0.42
C ALA A 314 10.66 -21.06 0.32
N ARG A 315 9.71 -20.79 1.23
CA ARG A 315 9.71 -19.58 2.09
C ARG A 315 10.56 -19.74 3.34
N TRP A 316 11.00 -20.95 3.64
CA TRP A 316 11.80 -21.24 4.81
C TRP A 316 13.10 -20.45 4.70
N PRO A 317 13.37 -19.52 5.64
CA PRO A 317 14.55 -18.69 5.53
C PRO A 317 15.80 -19.56 5.46
N ARG A 318 16.65 -19.31 4.45
CA ARG A 318 17.90 -20.03 4.25
C ARG A 318 19.06 -19.06 4.31
N ALA A 319 20.18 -19.52 4.82
CA ALA A 319 21.42 -18.76 4.83
C ALA A 319 22.59 -19.64 4.46
N ARG A 320 23.59 -19.04 3.80
CA ARG A 320 24.83 -19.73 3.51
C ARG A 320 25.64 -19.83 4.82
N CYS A 321 25.93 -21.04 5.26
CA CYS A 321 26.77 -21.26 6.42
C CYS A 321 28.18 -20.73 6.17
N GLN A 322 28.77 -20.04 7.14
CA GLN A 322 30.13 -19.50 7.02
C GLN A 322 31.21 -20.59 6.96
N GLU A 323 30.94 -21.76 7.53
CA GLU A 323 31.90 -22.85 7.72
C GLU A 323 31.83 -23.86 6.57
N CYS A 324 30.67 -24.51 6.36
CA CYS A 324 30.50 -25.48 5.28
C CYS A 324 30.12 -24.85 3.92
N ARG A 325 29.81 -23.54 3.87
CA ARG A 325 29.41 -22.81 2.65
C ARG A 325 28.15 -23.31 1.94
N GLU A 326 27.45 -24.28 2.53
CA GLU A 326 26.16 -24.77 2.03
C GLU A 326 25.02 -23.83 2.40
N LEU A 327 24.00 -23.78 1.54
CA LEU A 327 22.76 -23.06 1.80
C LEU A 327 21.86 -23.92 2.69
N LYS A 328 21.73 -23.53 3.96
CA LYS A 328 20.98 -24.30 4.97
C LYS A 328 19.76 -23.51 5.46
N SER A 329 18.73 -24.24 5.85
CA SER A 329 17.49 -23.71 6.43
C SER A 329 17.72 -23.19 7.86
N TRP A 330 16.92 -22.22 8.32
CA TRP A 330 17.15 -21.54 9.61
C TRP A 330 17.15 -22.48 10.82
N ASP A 331 16.41 -23.58 10.76
CA ASP A 331 16.33 -24.62 11.79
C ASP A 331 17.63 -25.41 11.94
N LEU A 332 18.52 -25.36 10.94
CA LEU A 332 19.88 -25.89 11.02
C LEU A 332 20.88 -24.89 11.62
N PHE A 333 20.39 -23.76 12.16
CA PHE A 333 21.18 -22.80 12.92
C PHE A 333 20.64 -22.72 14.35
N ALA A 334 21.55 -22.63 15.33
CA ALA A 334 21.15 -22.23 16.68
C ALA A 334 20.57 -20.79 16.64
N HIS A 335 19.65 -20.47 17.53
CA HIS A 335 18.99 -19.15 17.58
C HIS A 335 20.00 -17.98 17.55
N ALA A 336 21.06 -18.05 18.36
CA ALA A 336 22.11 -17.03 18.39
C ALA A 336 22.86 -16.89 17.04
N GLN A 337 23.12 -18.00 16.35
CA GLN A 337 23.77 -18.00 15.04
C GLN A 337 22.84 -17.45 13.96
N TRP A 338 21.53 -17.71 14.05
CA TRP A 338 20.54 -17.18 13.14
C TRP A 338 20.31 -15.67 13.32
N GLU A 339 20.39 -15.15 14.55
CA GLU A 339 20.33 -13.71 14.80
C GLU A 339 21.55 -12.98 14.20
N LEU A 340 22.74 -13.62 14.18
CA LEU A 340 23.89 -13.09 13.46
C LEU A 340 23.62 -13.01 11.96
N VAL A 341 23.04 -14.06 11.37
CA VAL A 341 22.61 -14.06 9.96
C VAL A 341 21.63 -12.94 9.66
N ARG A 342 20.60 -12.75 10.51
CA ARG A 342 19.62 -11.65 10.37
C ARG A 342 20.26 -10.27 10.44
N ALA A 343 21.35 -10.13 11.21
CA ALA A 343 22.15 -8.91 11.28
C ALA A 343 23.17 -8.78 10.12
N ASN A 344 23.02 -9.57 9.04
CA ASN A 344 23.95 -9.66 7.90
C ASN A 344 25.40 -10.03 8.32
N ARG A 345 25.56 -10.78 9.40
CA ARG A 345 26.84 -11.34 9.85
C ARG A 345 26.90 -12.84 9.50
N GLY A 346 28.11 -13.39 9.44
CA GLY A 346 28.29 -14.82 9.20
C GLY A 346 27.76 -15.67 10.35
N GLY A 347 26.93 -16.66 10.04
CA GLY A 347 26.43 -17.65 11.00
C GLY A 347 26.93 -19.05 10.65
N LYS A 348 27.17 -19.85 11.68
CA LYS A 348 27.56 -21.26 11.54
C LYS A 348 26.33 -22.16 11.70
N CYS A 349 26.17 -23.11 10.78
CA CYS A 349 25.18 -24.16 10.93
C CYS A 349 25.60 -25.13 12.04
N LEU A 350 24.64 -25.87 12.58
CA LEU A 350 24.90 -27.00 13.47
C LEU A 350 25.70 -28.05 12.68
N THR A 351 26.93 -28.38 13.10
CA THR A 351 27.86 -29.17 12.29
C THR A 351 27.74 -30.68 12.43
N ASP A 352 27.01 -31.23 13.41
CA ASP A 352 27.06 -32.68 13.66
C ASP A 352 25.70 -33.31 13.97
N ALA A 353 25.56 -34.58 13.61
CA ALA A 353 24.38 -35.41 13.86
C ALA A 353 24.01 -35.51 15.36
N GLU A 354 24.93 -35.17 16.26
CA GLU A 354 24.72 -35.07 17.72
C GLU A 354 24.04 -33.77 18.17
N THR A 355 23.99 -32.73 17.33
CA THR A 355 23.31 -31.45 17.60
C THR A 355 22.07 -31.21 16.74
N LYS A 356 21.52 -32.25 16.11
CA LYS A 356 20.11 -32.24 15.71
C LYS A 356 19.27 -32.13 16.98
N ARG A 357 18.15 -31.41 16.98
CA ARG A 357 17.17 -31.45 18.08
C ARG A 357 16.70 -32.91 18.23
N GLN A 358 17.38 -33.67 19.08
CA GLN A 358 16.97 -35.03 19.40
C GLN A 358 15.70 -34.93 20.24
N CYS A 359 14.71 -35.74 19.88
CA CYS A 359 13.56 -35.87 20.73
C CYS A 359 13.98 -36.54 22.06
N SER A 360 13.29 -36.27 23.16
CA SER A 360 13.59 -36.81 24.49
C SER A 360 13.73 -38.33 24.47
N ALA A 361 12.97 -39.03 23.62
CA ALA A 361 13.06 -40.48 23.45
C ALA A 361 14.42 -40.91 22.89
N CYS A 362 14.89 -40.24 21.83
CA CYS A 362 16.22 -40.47 21.26
C CYS A 362 17.36 -40.05 22.22
N ARG A 363 17.20 -38.94 22.96
CA ARG A 363 18.20 -38.47 23.93
C ARG A 363 18.33 -39.39 25.15
N LEU A 364 17.22 -39.92 25.63
CA LEU A 364 17.17 -40.80 26.81
C LEU A 364 17.35 -42.28 26.47
N GLY A 365 17.48 -42.64 25.19
CA GLY A 365 17.60 -44.04 24.75
C GLY A 365 16.38 -44.89 25.08
N THR A 366 15.17 -44.31 25.04
CA THR A 366 13.93 -44.97 25.48
C THR A 366 12.78 -44.76 24.51
N THR A 367 11.89 -45.74 24.39
CA THR A 367 10.66 -45.66 23.60
C THR A 367 9.46 -45.17 24.43
N GLN A 368 9.67 -44.88 25.72
CA GLN A 368 8.62 -44.42 26.63
C GLN A 368 9.02 -43.13 27.36
N LEU A 369 8.13 -42.14 27.36
CA LEU A 369 8.31 -40.82 27.96
C LEU A 369 7.32 -40.62 29.10
N ASN A 370 7.75 -39.90 30.14
CA ASN A 370 6.88 -39.55 31.27
C ASN A 370 6.16 -38.22 30.96
N CYS A 371 4.83 -38.23 30.99
CA CYS A 371 4.03 -37.02 30.90
C CYS A 371 4.07 -36.28 32.25
N THR A 372 4.48 -35.01 32.28
CA THR A 372 4.53 -34.22 33.52
C THR A 372 3.15 -33.77 34.02
N THR A 373 2.14 -33.81 33.15
CA THR A 373 0.77 -33.42 33.48
C THR A 373 -0.02 -34.56 34.14
N CYS A 374 -0.08 -35.74 33.52
CA CYS A 374 -0.78 -36.90 34.10
C CYS A 374 0.14 -37.83 34.91
N ARG A 375 1.46 -37.62 34.87
CA ARG A 375 2.50 -38.45 35.54
C ARG A 375 2.58 -39.90 35.07
N GLU A 376 1.87 -40.26 34.01
CA GLU A 376 1.94 -41.58 33.39
C GLU A 376 3.13 -41.68 32.43
N ARG A 377 3.72 -42.89 32.37
CA ARG A 377 4.72 -43.26 31.37
C ARG A 377 4.01 -43.81 30.14
N LYS A 378 4.18 -43.16 28.99
CA LYS A 378 3.51 -43.50 27.73
C LYS A 378 4.52 -43.69 26.59
N PRO A 379 4.18 -44.47 25.54
CA PRO A 379 4.99 -44.55 24.33
C PRO A 379 5.28 -43.17 23.75
N ASP A 380 6.46 -42.97 23.15
CA ASP A 380 6.82 -41.70 22.52
C ASP A 380 5.81 -41.28 21.44
N ALA A 381 5.20 -42.25 20.74
CA ALA A 381 4.09 -42.09 19.81
C ALA A 381 2.96 -41.18 20.34
N ASP A 382 2.69 -41.25 21.65
CA ASP A 382 1.61 -40.50 22.32
C ASP A 382 2.01 -39.05 22.65
N PHE A 383 3.12 -38.55 22.11
CA PHE A 383 3.58 -37.17 22.22
C PHE A 383 3.72 -36.56 20.82
N THR A 384 3.30 -35.31 20.64
CA THR A 384 3.46 -34.60 19.35
C THR A 384 4.94 -34.39 18.99
N PRO A 385 5.33 -34.34 17.71
CA PRO A 385 6.73 -34.19 17.29
C PRO A 385 7.43 -32.99 17.94
N THR A 386 6.72 -31.86 18.07
CA THR A 386 7.23 -30.67 18.76
C THR A 386 7.44 -30.92 20.25
N MET A 387 6.48 -31.57 20.91
CA MET A 387 6.56 -31.83 22.35
C MET A 387 7.69 -32.79 22.70
N ARG A 388 7.97 -33.78 21.85
CA ARG A 388 9.11 -34.66 22.08
C ARG A 388 10.45 -33.92 22.04
N THR A 389 10.55 -32.70 21.51
CA THR A 389 11.80 -31.92 21.50
C THR A 389 11.96 -30.96 22.68
N MET A 390 11.00 -30.95 23.61
CA MET A 390 11.01 -30.10 24.80
C MET A 390 11.84 -30.72 25.94
N PRO A 391 12.25 -29.94 26.96
CA PRO A 391 12.91 -30.47 28.15
C PRO A 391 12.06 -31.53 28.87
N ASP A 392 12.68 -32.51 29.54
CA ASP A 392 11.96 -33.66 30.12
C ASP A 392 10.95 -33.27 31.20
N ASN A 393 11.19 -32.14 31.88
CA ASN A 393 10.29 -31.57 32.87
C ASN A 393 9.07 -30.82 32.26
N ALA A 394 8.98 -30.74 30.93
CA ALA A 394 7.93 -30.02 30.21
C ALA A 394 7.13 -30.91 29.23
N LEU A 395 7.34 -32.23 29.25
CA LEU A 395 6.67 -33.16 28.33
C LEU A 395 5.21 -33.38 28.70
N ALA A 396 4.29 -33.15 27.76
CA ALA A 396 2.86 -33.47 27.92
C ALA A 396 2.39 -34.43 26.81
N CYS A 397 1.67 -35.50 27.14
CA CYS A 397 1.09 -36.40 26.13
C CYS A 397 -0.01 -35.69 25.31
N ILE A 398 -0.36 -36.24 24.15
CA ILE A 398 -1.37 -35.69 23.25
C ILE A 398 -2.70 -35.44 23.98
N ASP A 399 -3.16 -36.37 24.82
CA ASP A 399 -4.40 -36.23 25.60
C ASP A 399 -4.33 -35.03 26.55
N CYS A 400 -3.22 -34.87 27.27
CA CYS A 400 -3.01 -33.75 28.19
C CYS A 400 -2.87 -32.43 27.43
N GLN A 401 -2.22 -32.42 26.26
CA GLN A 401 -2.16 -31.26 25.37
C GLN A 401 -3.55 -30.86 24.88
N GLN A 402 -4.42 -31.83 24.56
CA GLN A 402 -5.81 -31.61 24.15
C GLN A 402 -6.67 -31.09 25.30
N GLN A 403 -6.50 -31.62 26.51
CA GLN A 403 -7.21 -31.13 27.71
C GLN A 403 -6.77 -29.71 28.10
N LEU A 404 -5.47 -29.38 27.99
CA LEU A 404 -4.94 -28.03 28.25
C LEU A 404 -5.36 -27.04 27.16
N SER A 405 -5.34 -27.44 25.88
CA SER A 405 -5.82 -26.60 24.78
C SER A 405 -7.35 -26.44 24.79
N GLY A 406 -8.10 -27.36 25.39
CA GLY A 406 -9.53 -27.22 25.67
C GLY A 406 -9.86 -26.07 26.62
N LYS A 407 -8.92 -25.64 27.48
CA LYS A 407 -9.08 -24.46 28.36
C LYS A 407 -8.59 -23.15 27.72
N ALA A 408 -7.89 -23.21 26.58
CA ALA A 408 -7.28 -22.05 25.93
C ALA A 408 -7.64 -21.89 24.44
N LYS A 409 -8.69 -22.55 23.95
CA LYS A 409 -9.28 -22.22 22.64
C LYS A 409 -10.32 -21.11 22.77
N ARG A 410 -9.88 -19.89 23.09
CA ARG A 410 -10.41 -18.75 22.31
C ARG A 410 -9.77 -18.87 20.94
N LEU A 411 -10.32 -19.77 20.13
CA LEU A 411 -10.12 -19.73 18.68
C LEU A 411 -10.42 -18.30 18.25
N ARG A 412 -9.40 -17.55 17.88
CA ARG A 412 -9.57 -16.32 17.10
C ARG A 412 -10.07 -16.75 15.71
N THR A 413 -11.33 -17.14 15.61
CA THR A 413 -12.05 -17.17 14.35
C THR A 413 -12.36 -15.74 13.98
N GLY A 414 -11.56 -15.16 13.07
CA GLY A 414 -11.79 -13.78 12.64
C GLY A 414 -10.68 -13.16 11.81
N TRP A 415 -9.90 -13.97 11.10
CA TRP A 415 -9.04 -13.46 10.01
C TRP A 415 -9.24 -14.34 8.79
N PHE A 416 -10.33 -14.06 8.08
CA PHE A 416 -10.40 -13.92 6.63
C PHE A 416 -11.37 -12.77 6.34
#